data_AF-A0A0L7L0Y2-F1
#
_entry.id   AF-A0A0L7L0Y2-F1
#
_cell.length_a   1.000
_cell.length_b   1.000
_cell.length_c   1.000
_cell.angle_alpha   90.00
_cell.angle_beta   90.00
_cell.angle_gamma   90.00
#
_symmetry.space_group_name_H-M   'P 1'
#
loop_
_entity.id
_entity.type
_entity.pdbx_description
1 polymer ?
#
loop_
_entity_poly.entity_id
_entity_poly.type
_entity_poly.pdbx_seq_one_letter_code
_entity_poly.pdbx_strand_id
1 'polypeptide(L)'
;MMHFSIPDLQQFHDDNGISYTLYFFAVGQNPILANSDLLITFLYSAQQETHSVKMHEVDIEISLMNGYRIPLSVSSTDSSSTILDIACNYVNLPKELTKYFSLYLFNWSCAKDGQPSLKKLEEYESPYISQKYVRPDDKIILRKSYWDPCYDVDLMIDRVSLDMLYLQVIEELDLGWLIADSQTRDILSAYEGKKQKREYIELARTLHHYGRIPAGEAVTDAINVGGSSSDSAHRVRCSLASKELTLQSITQPGREQRYKVTRMRCWRITTLHTVRYQRGRQLV
;
A
#
# COMPACT_ATOMS: atom_id res chain seq x y z
N MET A 1 -0.37 -8.10 3.61
CA MET A 1 1.03 -8.47 3.29
C MET A 1 1.87 -8.08 4.49
N MET A 2 2.47 -9.04 5.20
CA MET A 2 3.27 -8.73 6.38
C MET A 2 4.56 -8.02 5.99
N HIS A 3 4.62 -6.70 6.18
CA HIS A 3 5.84 -5.91 6.00
C HIS A 3 6.34 -5.45 7.37
N PHE A 4 7.16 -6.31 7.97
CA PHE A 4 8.00 -5.96 9.10
C PHE A 4 9.13 -5.05 8.59
N SER A 5 8.99 -3.74 8.79
CA SER A 5 10.15 -2.84 8.74
C SER A 5 10.90 -3.01 10.07
N ILE A 6 11.73 -4.05 10.16
CA ILE A 6 12.68 -4.19 11.27
C ILE A 6 14.01 -3.61 10.76
N PRO A 7 14.49 -2.48 11.33
CA PRO A 7 15.87 -2.07 11.14
C PRO A 7 16.76 -3.15 11.78
N ASP A 8 17.75 -3.64 11.05
CA ASP A 8 18.78 -4.57 11.53
C ASP A 8 18.32 -6.01 11.85
N LEU A 9 17.85 -6.74 10.82
CA LEU A 9 17.72 -8.20 10.90
C LEU A 9 19.10 -8.88 10.79
N GLN A 10 19.72 -9.11 11.94
CA GLN A 10 20.70 -10.19 12.10
C GLN A 10 19.97 -11.51 11.78
N GLN A 11 20.48 -12.32 10.85
CA GLN A 11 19.81 -13.58 10.47
C GLN A 11 19.90 -14.57 11.63
N PHE A 12 18.81 -14.72 12.36
CA PHE A 12 18.67 -15.78 13.35
C PHE A 12 18.36 -17.09 12.61
N HIS A 13 19.01 -18.17 13.05
CA HIS A 13 18.75 -19.54 12.60
C HIS A 13 18.34 -20.36 13.81
N ASP A 14 17.43 -21.31 13.61
CA ASP A 14 17.20 -22.35 14.62
C ASP A 14 18.38 -23.32 14.69
N ASP A 15 18.37 -24.23 15.67
CA ASP A 15 19.39 -25.27 15.85
C ASP A 15 19.53 -26.20 14.63
N ASN A 16 18.54 -26.21 13.73
CA ASN A 16 18.52 -26.98 12.48
C ASN A 16 19.00 -26.18 11.26
N GLY A 17 19.43 -24.92 11.46
CA GLY A 17 19.91 -24.04 10.39
C GLY A 17 18.81 -23.41 9.53
N ILE A 18 17.54 -23.54 9.89
CA ILE A 18 16.43 -22.88 9.21
C ILE A 18 16.40 -21.41 9.63
N SER A 19 16.47 -20.51 8.65
CA SER A 19 16.32 -19.09 8.91
C SER A 19 14.89 -18.79 9.37
N TYR A 20 14.73 -18.14 10.52
CA TYR A 20 13.41 -17.71 11.00
C TYR A 20 12.68 -16.85 9.96
N THR A 21 13.40 -16.07 9.16
CA THR A 21 12.84 -15.29 8.04
C THR A 21 12.13 -16.18 7.01
N LEU A 22 12.71 -17.33 6.66
CA LEU A 22 12.08 -18.27 5.72
C LEU A 22 10.84 -18.93 6.34
N TYR A 23 10.90 -19.24 7.64
CA TYR A 23 9.75 -19.76 8.37
C TYR A 23 8.59 -18.76 8.38
N PHE A 24 8.85 -17.50 8.73
CA PHE A 24 7.85 -16.44 8.69
C PHE A 24 7.24 -16.24 7.30
N PHE A 25 8.06 -16.31 6.23
CA PHE A 25 7.52 -16.28 4.87
C PHE A 25 6.61 -17.46 4.55
N ALA A 26 6.96 -18.67 5.00
CA ALA A 26 6.12 -19.86 4.80
C ALA A 26 4.79 -19.76 5.56
N VAL A 27 4.83 -19.30 6.83
CA VAL A 27 3.63 -19.06 7.64
C VAL A 27 2.73 -18.01 6.98
N GLY A 28 3.31 -16.91 6.51
CA GLY A 28 2.56 -15.84 5.84
C GLY A 28 1.94 -16.22 4.49
N GLN A 29 2.39 -17.31 3.86
CA GLN A 29 1.78 -17.84 2.63
C GLN A 29 0.57 -18.73 2.92
N ASN A 30 0.39 -19.21 4.14
CA ASN A 30 -0.79 -19.97 4.54
C ASN A 30 -1.88 -19.01 5.04
N PRO A 31 -3.00 -18.82 4.33
CA PRO A 31 -4.01 -17.84 4.69
C PRO A 31 -4.72 -18.14 6.01
N ILE A 32 -4.76 -19.41 6.45
CA ILE A 32 -5.36 -19.78 7.75
C ILE A 32 -4.45 -19.32 8.88
N LEU A 33 -3.14 -19.57 8.76
CA LEU A 33 -2.18 -19.18 9.78
C LEU A 33 -1.96 -17.66 9.79
N ALA A 34 -1.84 -17.05 8.61
CA ALA A 34 -1.61 -15.62 8.44
C ALA A 34 -2.72 -14.73 9.03
N ASN A 35 -3.95 -15.25 9.08
CA ASN A 35 -5.11 -14.56 9.66
C ASN A 35 -5.57 -15.17 10.98
N SER A 36 -4.73 -15.99 11.63
CA SER A 36 -5.09 -16.58 12.93
C SER A 36 -4.93 -15.57 14.06
N ASP A 37 -5.91 -15.53 14.98
CA ASP A 37 -5.88 -14.64 16.15
C ASP A 37 -4.61 -14.84 16.99
N LEU A 38 -4.12 -16.08 17.07
CA LEU A 38 -2.90 -16.42 17.78
C LEU A 38 -1.69 -15.71 17.16
N LEU A 39 -1.54 -15.78 15.83
CA LEU A 39 -0.42 -15.14 15.15
C LEU A 39 -0.54 -13.61 15.23
N ILE A 40 -1.74 -13.07 15.01
CA ILE A 40 -1.99 -11.62 15.09
C ILE A 40 -1.64 -11.10 16.49
N THR A 41 -2.12 -11.76 17.54
CA THR A 41 -1.82 -11.40 18.93
C THR A 41 -0.32 -11.50 19.23
N PHE A 42 0.33 -12.57 18.77
CA PHE A 42 1.77 -12.76 18.94
C PHE A 42 2.57 -11.62 18.30
N LEU A 43 2.27 -11.30 17.02
CA LEU A 43 2.95 -10.23 16.30
C LEU A 43 2.68 -8.85 16.92
N TYR A 44 1.47 -8.63 17.42
CA TYR A 44 1.08 -7.40 18.10
C TYR A 44 1.86 -7.17 19.41
N SER A 45 1.97 -8.20 20.24
CA SER A 45 2.78 -8.16 21.46
C SER A 45 4.26 -8.00 21.14
N ALA A 46 4.76 -8.76 20.15
CA ALA A 46 6.15 -8.68 19.74
C ALA A 46 6.53 -7.27 19.26
N GLN A 47 5.65 -6.57 18.53
CA GLN A 47 5.88 -5.18 18.15
C GLN A 47 6.04 -4.27 19.38
N GLN A 48 5.14 -4.37 20.36
CA GLN A 48 5.19 -3.53 21.55
C GLN A 48 6.44 -3.81 22.41
N GLU A 49 6.78 -5.08 22.62
CA GLU A 49 7.93 -5.52 23.40
C GLU A 49 9.25 -5.08 22.75
N THR A 50 9.41 -5.31 21.44
CA THR A 50 10.60 -4.92 20.67
C THR A 50 10.87 -3.41 20.77
N HIS A 51 9.81 -2.63 20.90
CA HIS A 51 9.91 -1.17 20.97
C HIS A 51 9.84 -0.63 22.41
N SER A 52 9.74 -1.51 23.41
CA SER A 52 9.65 -1.16 24.83
C SER A 52 8.59 -0.07 25.10
N VAL A 53 7.48 -0.11 24.35
CA VAL A 53 6.42 0.89 24.45
C VAL A 53 5.49 0.51 25.59
N LYS A 54 5.40 1.39 26.59
CA LYS A 54 4.36 1.31 27.62
C LYS A 54 3.10 2.00 27.12
N MET A 55 1.94 1.49 27.51
CA MET A 55 0.65 2.13 27.22
C MET A 55 0.60 3.53 27.85
N HIS A 56 0.35 4.54 27.02
CA HIS A 56 0.08 5.91 27.42
C HIS A 56 -0.73 6.62 26.33
N GLU A 57 -1.37 7.73 26.70
CA GLU A 57 -2.10 8.57 25.75
C GLU A 57 -1.12 9.34 24.85
N VAL A 58 -1.41 9.37 23.55
CA VAL A 58 -0.62 10.03 22.51
C VAL A 58 -1.52 10.71 21.50
N ASP A 59 -1.04 11.83 20.97
CA ASP A 59 -1.65 12.47 19.81
C ASP A 59 -1.05 11.89 18.53
N ILE A 60 -1.92 11.42 17.63
CA ILE A 60 -1.55 11.00 16.27
C ILE A 60 -2.38 11.75 15.23
N GLU A 61 -1.81 11.91 14.03
CA GLU A 61 -2.47 12.58 12.90
C GLU A 61 -2.72 11.55 11.79
N ILE A 62 -3.99 11.32 11.47
CA ILE A 62 -4.40 10.57 10.28
C ILE A 62 -4.75 11.57 9.18
N SER A 63 -4.32 11.31 7.95
CA SER A 63 -4.61 12.21 6.81
C SER A 63 -5.60 11.59 5.83
N LEU A 64 -6.45 12.40 5.23
CA LEU A 64 -7.15 12.02 4.00
C LEU A 64 -6.22 12.24 2.79
N MET A 65 -6.63 11.71 1.64
CA MET A 65 -5.87 11.82 0.37
C MET A 65 -5.71 13.25 -0.16
N ASN A 66 -6.44 14.24 0.35
CA ASN A 66 -6.21 15.65 0.02
C ASN A 66 -5.36 16.39 1.07
N GLY A 67 -4.77 15.66 2.03
CA GLY A 67 -4.00 16.24 3.13
C GLY A 67 -4.82 16.81 4.29
N TYR A 68 -6.16 16.66 4.28
CA TYR A 68 -6.97 16.99 5.45
C TYR A 68 -6.55 16.13 6.65
N ARG A 69 -6.34 16.77 7.79
CA ARG A 69 -5.79 16.15 9.01
C ARG A 69 -6.90 15.83 10.00
N ILE A 70 -6.87 14.61 10.51
CA ILE A 70 -7.74 14.05 11.53
C ILE A 70 -6.86 13.88 12.78
N PRO A 71 -6.84 14.87 13.70
CA PRO A 71 -6.10 14.76 14.94
C PRO A 71 -6.85 13.84 15.91
N LEU A 72 -6.17 12.83 16.44
CA LEU A 72 -6.73 11.85 17.36
C LEU A 72 -5.87 11.77 18.63
N SER A 73 -6.52 11.76 19.80
CA SER A 73 -5.90 11.37 21.06
C SER A 73 -6.28 9.92 21.36
N VAL A 74 -5.29 9.03 21.43
CA VAL A 74 -5.46 7.57 21.45
C VAL A 74 -4.40 6.90 22.33
N SER A 75 -4.53 5.59 22.56
CA SER A 75 -3.46 4.84 23.22
C SER A 75 -2.29 4.60 22.27
N SER A 76 -1.05 4.71 22.78
CA SER A 76 0.18 4.35 22.07
C SER A 76 0.22 2.88 21.63
N THR A 77 -0.68 2.06 22.19
CA THR A 77 -0.85 0.63 21.93
C THR A 77 -2.27 0.33 21.45
N ASP A 78 -2.91 1.25 20.72
CA ASP A 78 -4.12 0.91 19.95
C ASP A 78 -3.72 0.29 18.61
N SER A 79 -4.51 -0.70 18.17
CA SER A 79 -4.30 -1.40 16.90
C SER A 79 -4.77 -0.56 15.71
N SER A 80 -4.34 -0.93 14.51
CA SER A 80 -4.77 -0.27 13.27
C SER A 80 -6.29 -0.32 13.06
N SER A 81 -6.97 -1.38 13.47
CA SER A 81 -8.43 -1.50 13.39
C SER A 81 -9.13 -0.56 14.37
N THR A 82 -8.64 -0.44 15.60
CA THR A 82 -9.17 0.52 16.59
C THR A 82 -8.99 1.95 16.11
N ILE A 83 -7.80 2.31 15.62
CA ILE A 83 -7.55 3.66 15.09
C ILE A 83 -8.39 3.94 13.84
N LEU A 84 -8.60 2.94 12.97
CA LEU A 84 -9.46 3.06 11.80
C LEU A 84 -10.90 3.40 12.22
N ASP A 85 -11.46 2.69 13.19
CA ASP A 85 -12.80 2.94 13.71
C ASP A 85 -12.92 4.37 14.28
N ILE A 86 -11.95 4.81 15.08
CA ILE A 86 -11.93 6.17 15.64
C ILE A 86 -11.85 7.23 14.52
N ALA A 87 -10.98 7.03 13.53
CA ALA A 87 -10.82 7.96 12.41
C ALA A 87 -12.09 8.03 11.53
N CYS A 88 -12.71 6.90 11.23
CA CYS A 88 -13.97 6.82 10.49
C CYS A 88 -15.11 7.50 11.25
N ASN A 89 -15.21 7.28 12.56
CA ASN A 89 -16.19 7.97 13.39
C ASN A 89 -15.97 9.49 13.41
N TYR A 90 -14.70 9.94 13.47
CA TYR A 90 -14.36 11.37 13.44
C TYR A 90 -14.87 12.07 12.18
N VAL A 91 -14.76 11.42 11.01
CA VAL A 91 -15.27 11.97 9.74
C VAL A 91 -16.77 11.69 9.51
N ASN A 92 -17.45 11.10 10.49
CA ASN A 92 -18.86 10.67 10.42
C ASN A 92 -19.15 9.67 9.29
N LEU A 93 -18.20 8.78 8.99
CA LEU A 93 -18.43 7.69 8.05
C LEU A 93 -19.40 6.66 8.66
N PRO A 94 -20.45 6.24 7.95
CA PRO A 94 -21.33 5.16 8.41
C PRO A 94 -20.55 3.88 8.71
N LYS A 95 -20.87 3.22 9.83
CA LYS A 95 -20.13 2.07 10.34
C LYS A 95 -20.09 0.89 9.35
N GLU A 96 -21.16 0.70 8.59
CA GLU A 96 -21.27 -0.31 7.53
C GLU A 96 -20.30 -0.07 6.36
N LEU A 97 -19.80 1.16 6.19
CA LEU A 97 -18.86 1.53 5.15
C LEU A 97 -17.40 1.46 5.62
N THR A 98 -17.11 1.40 6.92
CA THR A 98 -15.74 1.29 7.45
C THR A 98 -14.96 0.13 6.82
N LYS A 99 -15.63 -0.99 6.52
CA LYS A 99 -15.04 -2.18 5.86
C LYS A 99 -14.40 -1.90 4.50
N TYR A 100 -14.76 -0.80 3.83
CA TYR A 100 -14.18 -0.41 2.54
C TYR A 100 -12.89 0.40 2.69
N PHE A 101 -12.49 0.77 3.90
CA PHE A 101 -11.34 1.62 4.16
C PHE A 101 -10.27 0.89 4.98
N SER A 102 -9.05 1.39 4.93
CA SER A 102 -7.95 0.95 5.81
C SER A 102 -6.96 2.09 6.00
N LEU A 103 -6.10 1.95 7.01
CA LEU A 103 -4.97 2.84 7.22
C LEU A 103 -3.76 2.37 6.42
N TYR A 104 -3.03 3.33 5.85
CA TYR A 104 -1.81 3.08 5.11
C TYR A 104 -0.70 4.04 5.53
N LEU A 105 0.54 3.59 5.56
CA LEU A 105 1.70 4.48 5.52
C LEU A 105 1.95 4.88 4.07
N PHE A 106 1.99 6.18 3.80
CA PHE A 106 2.17 6.75 2.46
C PHE A 106 3.29 7.79 2.44
N ASN A 107 4.19 7.65 1.48
CA ASN A 107 5.37 8.49 1.30
C ASN A 107 5.14 9.67 0.34
N TRP A 108 4.30 10.63 0.73
CA TRP A 108 3.84 11.71 -0.15
C TRP A 108 4.96 12.46 -0.89
N SER A 109 6.07 12.72 -0.20
CA SER A 109 7.23 13.40 -0.77
C SER A 109 7.81 12.64 -1.96
N CYS A 110 8.00 11.32 -1.82
CA CYS A 110 8.55 10.45 -2.86
C CYS A 110 7.54 10.14 -3.96
N ALA A 111 6.24 10.16 -3.65
CA ALA A 111 5.19 9.92 -4.62
C ALA A 111 5.24 10.92 -5.78
N LYS A 112 5.52 12.20 -5.47
CA LYS A 112 5.70 13.27 -6.47
C LYS A 112 6.94 13.06 -7.34
N ASP A 113 7.96 12.40 -6.80
CA ASP A 113 9.19 12.03 -7.53
C ASP A 113 9.03 10.72 -8.32
N GLY A 114 7.81 10.20 -8.46
CA GLY A 114 7.54 8.96 -9.19
C GLY A 114 7.90 7.69 -8.42
N GLN A 115 8.15 7.78 -7.11
CA GLN A 115 8.48 6.66 -6.22
C GLN A 115 7.43 6.48 -5.11
N PRO A 116 6.13 6.34 -5.44
CA PRO A 116 5.11 6.09 -4.43
C PRO A 116 5.30 4.70 -3.79
N SER A 117 5.10 4.66 -2.49
CA SER A 117 5.08 3.48 -1.65
C SER A 117 3.89 3.59 -0.72
N LEU A 118 3.07 2.56 -0.74
CA LEU A 118 1.86 2.48 0.06
C LEU A 118 1.84 1.15 0.81
N LYS A 119 1.95 1.23 2.14
CA LYS A 119 1.95 0.05 3.01
C LYS A 119 0.70 0.06 3.87
N LYS A 120 -0.20 -0.90 3.66
CA LYS A 120 -1.35 -1.09 4.54
C LYS A 120 -0.85 -1.42 5.96
N LEU A 121 -1.45 -0.79 6.97
CA LEU A 121 -1.25 -1.18 8.37
C LEU A 121 -2.17 -2.36 8.66
N GLU A 122 -1.58 -3.48 9.06
CA GLU A 122 -2.32 -4.70 9.39
C GLU A 122 -2.80 -4.68 10.84
N GLU A 123 -3.72 -5.59 11.20
CA GLU A 123 -4.38 -5.61 12.52
C GLU A 123 -3.40 -5.80 13.70
N TYR A 124 -2.27 -6.46 13.46
CA TYR A 124 -1.20 -6.65 14.44
C TYR A 124 -0.24 -5.45 14.55
N GLU A 125 -0.58 -4.31 13.94
CA GLU A 125 0.24 -3.10 13.99
C GLU A 125 -0.45 -1.99 14.78
N SER A 126 0.30 -1.32 15.66
CA SER A 126 -0.08 -0.02 16.19
C SER A 126 0.36 1.10 15.23
N PRO A 127 -0.54 1.98 14.78
CA PRO A 127 -0.16 3.09 13.90
C PRO A 127 0.86 4.04 14.53
N TYR A 128 0.73 4.33 15.84
CA TYR A 128 1.68 5.18 16.57
C TYR A 128 3.10 4.62 16.53
N ILE A 129 3.25 3.31 16.77
CA ILE A 129 4.55 2.65 16.75
C ILE A 129 5.09 2.58 15.32
N SER A 130 4.23 2.18 14.37
CA SER A 130 4.61 1.99 12.96
C SER A 130 5.10 3.27 12.30
N GLN A 131 4.56 4.43 12.68
CA GLN A 131 4.98 5.72 12.15
C GLN A 131 6.42 6.10 12.53
N LYS A 132 6.98 5.54 13.61
CA LYS A 132 8.36 5.81 14.05
C LYS A 132 9.42 5.26 13.09
N TYR A 133 9.03 4.36 12.18
CA TYR A 133 9.93 3.65 11.24
C TYR A 133 9.89 4.19 9.81
N VAL A 134 9.08 5.21 9.56
CA VAL A 134 8.98 5.88 8.27
C VAL A 134 9.55 7.28 8.35
N ARG A 135 9.68 7.97 7.21
CA ARG A 135 10.22 9.33 7.22
C ARG A 135 9.26 10.25 7.97
N PRO A 136 9.73 11.33 8.61
CA PRO A 136 8.86 12.30 9.27
C PRO A 136 7.77 12.90 8.36
N ASP A 137 8.04 12.96 7.06
CA ASP A 137 7.10 13.45 6.03
C ASP A 137 6.11 12.39 5.55
N ASP A 138 6.34 11.11 5.86
CA ASP A 138 5.42 10.04 5.51
C ASP A 138 4.21 10.09 6.45
N LYS A 139 3.03 9.92 5.88
CA LYS A 139 1.74 10.10 6.58
C LYS A 139 1.03 8.78 6.75
N ILE A 140 0.34 8.62 7.87
CA ILE A 140 -0.71 7.61 7.98
C ILE A 140 -1.94 8.19 7.27
N ILE A 141 -2.45 7.49 6.26
CA ILE A 141 -3.59 7.92 5.47
C ILE A 141 -4.78 6.97 5.62
N LEU A 142 -5.97 7.55 5.65
CA LEU A 142 -7.24 6.82 5.53
C LEU A 142 -7.63 6.74 4.05
N ARG A 143 -7.64 5.53 3.49
CA ARG A 143 -7.85 5.31 2.05
C ARG A 143 -8.78 4.12 1.80
N LYS A 144 -9.50 4.14 0.66
CA LYS A 144 -10.23 2.96 0.19
C LYS A 144 -9.30 1.75 0.07
N SER A 145 -9.80 0.57 0.45
CA SER A 145 -9.02 -0.67 0.62
C SER A 145 -9.65 -1.86 -0.10
N TYR A 146 -10.10 -1.65 -1.33
CA TYR A 146 -10.56 -2.71 -2.23
C TYR A 146 -10.02 -2.48 -3.63
N TRP A 147 -9.97 -3.55 -4.42
CA TRP A 147 -9.42 -3.51 -5.76
C TRP A 147 -10.47 -3.45 -6.87
N ASP A 148 -11.69 -3.95 -6.61
CA ASP A 148 -12.74 -3.99 -7.62
C ASP A 148 -13.52 -2.67 -7.65
N PRO A 149 -13.47 -1.91 -8.75
CA PRO A 149 -14.21 -0.66 -8.90
C PRO A 149 -15.73 -0.81 -8.82
N CYS A 150 -16.29 -2.03 -8.83
CA CYS A 150 -17.71 -2.22 -8.62
C CYS A 150 -18.15 -1.70 -7.25
N TYR A 151 -17.31 -1.83 -6.22
CA TYR A 151 -17.61 -1.35 -4.86
C TYR A 151 -17.66 0.18 -4.73
N ASP A 152 -17.16 0.93 -5.72
CA ASP A 152 -17.32 2.39 -5.73
C ASP A 152 -18.80 2.77 -5.72
N VAL A 153 -19.70 1.95 -6.29
CA VAL A 153 -21.14 2.25 -6.32
C VAL A 153 -21.73 2.28 -4.91
N ASP A 154 -21.24 1.43 -3.99
CA ASP A 154 -21.68 1.40 -2.60
C ASP A 154 -21.23 2.67 -1.88
N LEU A 155 -19.98 3.09 -2.10
CA LEU A 155 -19.44 4.34 -1.53
C LEU A 155 -20.09 5.59 -2.12
N MET A 156 -20.54 5.55 -3.36
CA MET A 156 -21.16 6.70 -4.00
C MET A 156 -22.56 6.98 -3.48
N ILE A 157 -23.18 6.12 -2.66
CA ILE A 157 -24.53 6.31 -2.10
C ILE A 157 -24.49 7.33 -0.94
N ASP A 158 -23.54 7.17 -0.02
CA ASP A 158 -23.35 8.04 1.13
C ASP A 158 -22.51 9.28 0.79
N ARG A 159 -22.81 10.40 1.44
CA ARG A 159 -22.17 11.68 1.18
C ARG A 159 -20.71 11.70 1.66
N VAL A 160 -20.41 11.13 2.82
CA VAL A 160 -19.07 11.17 3.41
C VAL A 160 -18.14 10.27 2.60
N SER A 161 -18.56 9.05 2.28
CA SER A 161 -17.76 8.15 1.45
C SER A 161 -17.61 8.66 0.01
N LEU A 162 -18.63 9.29 -0.57
CA LEU A 162 -18.53 9.95 -1.87
C LEU A 162 -17.46 11.05 -1.84
N ASP A 163 -17.45 11.87 -0.79
CA ASP A 163 -16.48 12.94 -0.62
C ASP A 163 -15.06 12.39 -0.48
N MET A 164 -14.86 11.34 0.32
CA MET A 164 -13.56 10.69 0.48
C MET A 164 -13.06 10.06 -0.83
N LEU A 165 -13.93 9.35 -1.56
CA LEU A 165 -13.59 8.76 -2.85
C LEU A 165 -13.26 9.85 -3.88
N TYR A 166 -14.04 10.92 -3.92
CA TYR A 166 -13.82 12.06 -4.81
C TYR A 166 -12.46 12.73 -4.57
N LEU A 167 -12.14 13.03 -3.30
CA LEU A 167 -10.85 13.62 -2.91
C LEU A 167 -9.68 12.70 -3.24
N GLN A 168 -9.85 11.38 -3.08
CA GLN A 168 -8.83 10.42 -3.47
C GLN A 168 -8.58 10.41 -4.98
N VAL A 169 -9.64 10.43 -5.80
CA VAL A 169 -9.50 10.40 -7.27
C VAL A 169 -8.84 11.68 -7.79
N ILE A 170 -9.11 12.84 -7.18
CA ILE A 170 -8.40 14.09 -7.50
C ILE A 170 -6.90 13.93 -7.23
N GLU A 171 -6.51 13.52 -6.03
CA GLU A 171 -5.08 13.37 -5.70
C GLU A 171 -4.41 12.32 -6.60
N GLU A 172 -5.09 11.22 -6.93
CA GLU A 172 -4.56 10.21 -7.85
C GLU A 172 -4.37 10.75 -9.28
N LEU A 173 -5.19 11.70 -9.73
CA LEU A 173 -4.97 12.42 -10.99
C LEU A 173 -3.79 13.38 -10.90
N ASP A 174 -3.68 14.14 -9.81
CA ASP A 174 -2.60 15.11 -9.58
C ASP A 174 -1.24 14.44 -9.44
N LEU A 175 -1.20 13.27 -8.79
CA LEU A 175 0.00 12.43 -8.69
C LEU A 175 0.30 11.67 -10.00
N GLY A 176 -0.57 11.76 -11.01
CA GLY A 176 -0.40 11.09 -12.31
C GLY A 176 -0.59 9.57 -12.27
N TRP A 177 -1.31 9.05 -11.28
CA TRP A 177 -1.64 7.63 -11.16
C TRP A 177 -2.76 7.25 -12.13
N LEU A 178 -3.64 8.22 -12.40
CA LEU A 178 -4.70 8.16 -13.41
C LEU A 178 -4.29 8.99 -14.64
N ILE A 179 -4.58 8.47 -15.83
CA ILE A 179 -4.25 9.17 -17.08
C ILE A 179 -5.54 9.61 -17.77
N ALA A 180 -5.69 10.92 -17.92
CA ALA A 180 -6.74 11.59 -18.69
C ALA A 180 -6.12 12.43 -19.80
N ASP A 181 -6.71 12.39 -20.99
CA ASP A 181 -6.38 13.32 -22.08
C ASP A 181 -6.87 14.74 -21.78
N SER A 182 -6.47 15.72 -22.61
CA SER A 182 -6.80 17.13 -22.40
C SER A 182 -8.30 17.38 -22.37
N GLN A 183 -9.06 16.77 -23.29
CA GLN A 183 -10.51 16.95 -23.36
C GLN A 183 -11.20 16.41 -22.10
N THR A 184 -10.78 15.25 -21.63
CA THR A 184 -11.33 14.63 -20.43
C THR A 184 -10.98 15.44 -19.17
N ARG A 185 -9.78 16.03 -19.11
CA ARG A 185 -9.39 16.95 -18.04
C ARG A 185 -10.25 18.20 -18.00
N ASP A 186 -10.61 18.78 -19.15
CA ASP A 186 -11.51 19.94 -19.21
C ASP A 186 -12.90 19.60 -18.65
N ILE A 187 -13.41 18.41 -18.96
CA ILE A 187 -14.71 17.94 -18.43
C ILE A 187 -14.63 17.69 -16.91
N LEU A 188 -13.57 17.03 -16.43
CA LEU A 188 -13.35 16.81 -15.00
C LEU A 188 -13.24 18.13 -14.23
N SER A 189 -12.51 19.12 -14.78
CA SER A 189 -12.41 20.45 -14.19
C SER A 189 -13.76 21.18 -14.15
N ALA A 190 -14.60 21.02 -15.19
CA ALA A 190 -15.95 21.57 -15.18
C ALA A 190 -16.84 20.92 -14.10
N TYR A 191 -16.74 19.60 -13.90
CA TYR A 191 -17.45 18.91 -12.82
C TYR A 191 -16.96 19.36 -11.44
N GLU A 192 -15.64 19.51 -11.26
CA GLU A 192 -15.05 20.01 -10.02
C GLU A 192 -15.56 21.42 -9.69
N GLY A 193 -15.52 22.35 -10.67
CA GLY A 193 -16.00 23.71 -10.50
C GLY A 193 -17.49 23.80 -10.15
N LYS A 194 -18.29 22.84 -10.62
CA LYS A 194 -19.73 22.71 -10.30
C LYS A 194 -20.02 21.83 -9.07
N LYS A 195 -18.98 21.25 -8.45
CA LYS A 195 -19.09 20.29 -7.34
C LYS A 195 -19.92 19.04 -7.66
N GLN A 196 -19.89 18.60 -8.93
CA GLN A 196 -20.56 17.41 -9.44
C GLN A 196 -19.71 16.15 -9.16
N LYS A 197 -19.65 15.74 -7.88
CA LYS A 197 -18.74 14.69 -7.41
C LYS A 197 -19.06 13.31 -7.97
N ARG A 198 -20.35 12.97 -8.13
CA ARG A 198 -20.76 11.66 -8.67
C ARG A 198 -20.35 11.55 -10.13
N GLU A 199 -20.68 12.54 -10.95
CA GLU A 199 -20.35 12.59 -12.37
C GLU A 199 -18.83 12.62 -12.60
N TYR A 200 -18.10 13.30 -11.72
CA TYR A 200 -16.64 13.26 -11.71
C TYR A 200 -16.10 11.83 -11.53
N ILE A 201 -16.58 11.12 -10.51
CA ILE A 201 -16.15 9.74 -10.24
C ILE A 201 -16.60 8.81 -11.38
N GLU A 202 -17.81 8.95 -11.90
CA GLU A 202 -18.30 8.15 -13.03
C GLU A 202 -17.42 8.30 -14.27
N LEU A 203 -17.02 9.53 -14.60
CA LEU A 203 -16.08 9.78 -15.69
C LEU A 203 -14.69 9.22 -15.36
N ALA A 204 -14.18 9.45 -14.16
CA ALA A 204 -12.87 8.98 -13.75
C ALA A 204 -12.74 7.44 -13.79
N ARG A 205 -13.83 6.71 -13.49
CA ARG A 205 -13.89 5.24 -13.58
C ARG A 205 -13.68 4.70 -15.00
N THR A 206 -13.85 5.53 -16.02
CA THR A 206 -13.59 5.18 -17.43
C THR A 206 -12.13 5.41 -17.85
N LEU A 207 -11.34 6.11 -17.02
CA LEU A 207 -9.97 6.47 -17.34
C LEU A 207 -9.03 5.27 -17.35
N HIS A 208 -7.95 5.40 -18.13
CA HIS A 208 -6.88 4.43 -18.07
C HIS A 208 -6.21 4.48 -16.69
N HIS A 209 -5.95 3.29 -16.14
CA HIS A 209 -5.34 3.06 -14.83
C HIS A 209 -6.25 3.29 -13.62
N TYR A 210 -7.56 3.50 -13.80
CA TYR A 210 -8.47 3.53 -12.67
C TYR A 210 -8.40 2.26 -11.82
N GLY A 211 -8.23 2.43 -10.51
CA GLY A 211 -8.04 1.32 -9.56
C GLY A 211 -6.64 0.68 -9.56
N ARG A 212 -5.67 1.25 -10.30
CA ARG A 212 -4.27 0.85 -10.20
C ARG A 212 -3.56 1.57 -9.06
N ILE A 213 -2.64 0.88 -8.40
CA ILE A 213 -1.75 1.42 -7.37
C ILE A 213 -0.31 1.35 -7.93
N PRO A 214 0.35 2.49 -8.18
CA PRO A 214 1.75 2.49 -8.59
C PRO A 214 2.65 2.04 -7.44
N ALA A 215 3.74 1.36 -7.78
CA ALA A 215 4.74 0.82 -6.87
C ALA A 215 6.15 1.36 -7.19
N GLY A 216 6.21 2.55 -7.79
CA GLY A 216 7.46 3.23 -8.14
C GLY A 216 8.18 2.68 -9.36
N GLU A 217 9.40 3.17 -9.57
CA GLU A 217 10.29 2.66 -10.61
C GLU A 217 11.22 1.60 -10.03
N ALA A 218 11.43 0.56 -10.82
CA ALA A 218 12.27 -0.57 -10.46
C ALA A 218 13.14 -1.01 -11.64
N VAL A 219 13.91 -2.06 -11.41
CA VAL A 219 14.70 -2.74 -12.44
C VAL A 219 14.21 -4.18 -12.55
N THR A 220 14.10 -4.67 -13.78
CA THR A 220 13.69 -6.06 -14.07
C THR A 220 14.59 -6.69 -15.13
N ASP A 221 14.77 -8.00 -15.02
CA ASP A 221 15.38 -8.89 -16.01
C ASP A 221 14.34 -9.50 -16.97
N ALA A 222 13.06 -9.09 -16.88
CA ALA A 222 12.00 -9.59 -17.73
C ALA A 222 12.24 -9.24 -19.21
N ILE A 223 12.58 -10.26 -19.99
CA ILE A 223 12.84 -10.20 -21.44
C ILE A 223 11.69 -9.53 -22.21
N ASN A 224 10.46 -9.68 -21.75
CA ASN A 224 9.30 -9.12 -22.45
C ASN A 224 9.17 -7.60 -22.28
N VAL A 225 9.84 -7.00 -21.29
CA VAL A 225 9.89 -5.54 -21.10
C VAL A 225 11.17 -4.94 -21.68
N GLY A 226 12.22 -5.75 -21.75
CA GLY A 226 13.54 -5.42 -22.27
C GLY A 226 13.73 -5.67 -23.76
N GLY A 227 14.40 -4.78 -24.49
CA GLY A 227 14.84 -5.06 -25.87
C GLY A 227 15.45 -6.45 -26.04
N SER A 228 15.61 -6.95 -27.26
CA SER A 228 16.21 -8.25 -27.58
C SER A 228 17.67 -8.45 -27.06
N SER A 229 18.24 -7.48 -26.35
CA SER A 229 19.48 -7.59 -25.59
C SER A 229 19.24 -8.32 -24.27
N SER A 230 19.54 -9.63 -24.23
CA SER A 230 19.33 -10.53 -23.10
C SER A 230 20.18 -10.26 -21.84
N ASP A 231 20.96 -9.18 -21.81
CA ASP A 231 22.04 -9.00 -20.81
C ASP A 231 22.00 -7.65 -20.06
N SER A 232 20.91 -6.88 -20.21
CA SER A 232 20.77 -5.59 -19.52
C SER A 232 19.56 -5.59 -18.61
N ALA A 233 19.73 -5.23 -17.35
CA ALA A 233 18.62 -4.99 -16.46
C ALA A 233 17.83 -3.74 -16.92
N HIS A 234 16.51 -3.83 -17.03
CA HIS A 234 15.67 -2.79 -17.64
C HIS A 234 14.93 -1.98 -16.59
N ARG A 235 14.93 -0.66 -16.75
CA ARG A 235 14.17 0.26 -15.89
C ARG A 235 12.68 0.24 -16.26
N VAL A 236 11.84 0.02 -15.27
CA VAL A 236 10.40 -0.11 -15.43
C VAL A 236 9.65 0.67 -14.36
N ARG A 237 8.41 1.03 -14.66
CA ARG A 237 7.42 1.44 -13.65
C ARG A 237 6.54 0.25 -13.32
N CYS A 238 6.36 0.00 -12.02
CA CYS A 238 5.55 -1.08 -11.50
C CYS A 238 4.18 -0.53 -11.09
N SER A 239 3.11 -1.27 -11.38
CA SER A 239 1.78 -0.97 -10.83
C SER A 239 0.99 -2.23 -10.55
N LEU A 240 0.20 -2.20 -9.49
CA LEU A 240 -0.67 -3.27 -9.05
C LEU A 240 -2.12 -2.92 -9.38
N ALA A 241 -2.92 -3.89 -9.79
CA ALA A 241 -4.35 -3.78 -9.97
C ALA A 241 -5.05 -5.06 -9.50
N SER A 242 -6.38 -5.07 -9.47
CA SER A 242 -7.21 -6.16 -8.94
C SER A 242 -6.75 -7.58 -9.29
N LYS A 243 -6.30 -7.82 -10.52
CA LYS A 243 -5.91 -9.17 -10.98
C LYS A 243 -4.58 -9.19 -11.72
N GLU A 244 -3.80 -8.11 -11.66
CA GLU A 244 -2.57 -7.99 -12.45
C GLU A 244 -1.48 -7.15 -11.76
N LEU A 245 -0.23 -7.56 -11.99
CA LEU A 245 0.95 -6.73 -11.86
C LEU A 245 1.36 -6.28 -13.27
N THR A 246 1.57 -4.99 -13.45
CA THR A 246 2.07 -4.40 -14.70
C THR A 246 3.49 -3.91 -14.50
N LEU A 247 4.35 -4.23 -15.48
CA LEU A 247 5.67 -3.62 -15.66
C LEU A 247 5.67 -2.85 -16.97
N GLN A 248 5.87 -1.54 -16.92
CA GLN A 248 5.96 -0.67 -18.10
C GLN A 248 7.39 -0.17 -18.27
N SER A 249 7.98 -0.30 -19.47
CA SER A 249 9.31 0.24 -19.74
C SER A 249 9.32 1.76 -19.63
N ILE A 250 10.31 2.30 -18.91
CA ILE A 250 10.50 3.76 -18.81
C ILE A 250 11.09 4.31 -20.12
N THR A 251 12.00 3.57 -20.75
CA THR A 251 12.67 3.98 -21.99
C THR A 251 11.78 3.81 -23.22
N GLN A 252 10.82 2.87 -23.18
CA GLN A 252 9.90 2.58 -24.27
C GLN A 252 8.47 2.45 -23.73
N PRO A 253 7.77 3.56 -23.44
CA PRO A 253 6.48 3.54 -22.73
C PRO A 253 5.38 2.68 -23.37
N GLY A 254 5.45 2.43 -24.69
CA GLY A 254 4.54 1.52 -25.39
C GLY A 254 4.76 0.04 -25.10
N ARG A 255 5.84 -0.32 -24.38
CA ARG A 255 6.20 -1.68 -24.03
C ARG A 255 5.81 -1.99 -22.59
N GLU A 256 4.74 -2.75 -22.44
CA GLU A 256 4.16 -3.17 -21.17
C GLU A 256 4.08 -4.70 -21.09
N GLN A 257 4.43 -5.25 -19.93
CA GLN A 257 4.16 -6.65 -19.60
C GLN A 257 3.17 -6.72 -18.43
N ARG A 258 2.09 -7.47 -18.62
CA ARG A 258 1.08 -7.74 -17.59
C ARG A 258 1.21 -9.18 -17.10
N TYR A 259 1.23 -9.34 -15.79
CA TYR A 259 1.26 -10.62 -15.11
C TYR A 259 -0.05 -10.81 -14.35
N LYS A 260 -0.87 -11.76 -14.80
CA LYS A 260 -2.11 -12.11 -14.10
C LYS A 260 -1.76 -12.78 -12.78
N VAL A 261 -2.36 -12.31 -11.68
CA VAL A 261 -2.16 -12.87 -10.34
C VAL A 261 -2.52 -14.36 -10.32
N THR A 262 -3.57 -14.78 -11.03
CA THR A 262 -3.99 -16.19 -11.15
C THR A 262 -2.97 -17.10 -11.83
N ARG A 263 -1.95 -16.54 -12.49
CA ARG A 263 -0.85 -17.29 -13.12
C ARG A 263 0.43 -17.26 -12.29
N MET A 264 0.47 -16.51 -11.20
CA MET A 264 1.60 -16.49 -10.27
C MET A 264 1.43 -17.63 -9.27
N ARG A 265 2.34 -18.61 -9.30
CA ARG A 265 2.31 -19.74 -8.35
C ARG A 265 2.72 -19.32 -6.95
N CYS A 266 3.75 -18.50 -6.86
CA CYS A 266 4.29 -17.97 -5.62
C CYS A 266 5.04 -16.66 -5.93
N TRP A 267 5.34 -15.93 -4.88
CA TRP A 267 6.21 -14.75 -4.92
C TRP A 267 7.12 -14.79 -3.69
N ARG A 268 8.25 -14.08 -3.76
CA ARG A 268 9.24 -14.02 -2.69
C ARG A 268 9.86 -12.65 -2.64
N ILE A 269 10.02 -12.12 -1.44
CA ILE A 269 10.84 -10.93 -1.17
C ILE A 269 12.20 -11.42 -0.67
N THR A 270 13.28 -10.81 -1.15
CA THR A 270 14.64 -11.12 -0.71
C THR A 270 15.37 -9.82 -0.43
N THR A 271 15.84 -9.65 0.80
CA THR A 271 16.66 -8.50 1.18
C THR A 271 18.14 -8.79 0.91
N LEU A 272 18.94 -7.75 0.66
CA LEU A 272 20.35 -7.88 0.22
C LEU A 272 21.24 -8.65 1.21
N HIS A 273 20.87 -8.74 2.49
CA HIS A 273 21.58 -9.57 3.47
C HIS A 273 21.58 -11.07 3.10
N THR A 274 20.55 -11.55 2.41
CA THR A 274 20.42 -12.95 2.01
C THR A 274 21.39 -13.34 0.87
N VAL A 275 21.81 -12.40 0.03
CA VAL A 275 22.64 -12.67 -1.16
C VAL A 275 24.10 -12.92 -0.79
N ARG A 276 24.63 -12.29 0.28
CA ARG A 276 26.02 -12.48 0.71
C ARG A 276 26.27 -13.89 1.26
N TYR A 277 25.26 -14.51 1.89
CA TYR A 277 25.40 -15.85 2.47
C TYR A 277 25.44 -16.96 1.41
N GLN A 278 24.73 -16.80 0.30
CA GLN A 278 24.75 -17.79 -0.79
C GLN A 278 26.06 -17.78 -1.59
N ARG A 279 26.71 -16.60 -1.73
CA ARG A 279 28.00 -16.49 -2.42
C ARG A 279 29.18 -17.05 -1.60
N GLY A 280 29.03 -17.17 -0.28
CA GLY A 280 30.03 -17.77 0.62
C GLY A 280 30.02 -19.30 0.66
N ARG A 281 28.95 -19.97 0.20
CA ARG A 281 28.85 -21.45 0.15
C ARG A 281 29.34 -22.08 -1.15
N GLN A 282 29.75 -21.28 -2.14
CA GLN A 282 30.37 -21.77 -3.38
C GLN A 282 31.90 -21.74 -3.35
N LEU A 283 32.49 -21.41 -2.20
CA LEU A 283 33.94 -21.42 -1.98
C LEU A 283 34.27 -22.27 -0.74
N VAL A 284 33.96 -23.57 -0.80
CA VAL A 284 34.69 -24.64 -0.11
C VAL A 284 34.69 -25.87 -1.02
#